data_AF-A0AAW9R9M5-F1
#
_entry.id   AF-A0AAW9R9M5-F1
#
_cell.length_a   1.000
_cell.length_b   1.000
_cell.length_c   1.000
_cell.angle_alpha   90.00
_cell.angle_beta   90.00
_cell.angle_gamma   90.00
#
_symmetry.space_group_name_H-M   'P 1'
#
loop_
_entity.id
_entity.type
_entity.pdbx_description
1 polymer ?
#
loop_
_entity_poly.entity_id
_entity_poly.type
_entity_poly.pdbx_seq_one_letter_code
_entity_poly.pdbx_strand_id
1 'polypeptide(L)'
;RYIYVRPLLILIFLPALSVADCQIELQEIKPRVNQILEPLHEKENSDITEEEFSQAEAQISAIISELDVCTGFYEEYERKNSDYTRWGEKSDRYRSYSLWLTSVDMQLEAAVESFRYWIFRSWLFDVDMWEKVAVEFDEREI
;
A
#
# COMPACT_ATOMS: atom_id res chain seq x y z
N ARG A 1 57.48 -21.03 -21.98
CA ARG A 1 56.22 -20.45 -22.50
C ARG A 1 55.48 -19.87 -21.31
N TYR A 2 55.43 -18.55 -21.16
CA TYR A 2 54.73 -17.89 -20.06
C TYR A 2 53.35 -17.45 -20.57
N ILE A 3 52.29 -17.88 -19.89
CA ILE A 3 50.92 -17.48 -20.21
C ILE A 3 50.61 -16.24 -19.36
N TYR A 4 50.47 -15.09 -20.03
CA TYR A 4 50.01 -13.86 -19.41
C TYR A 4 48.49 -13.93 -19.26
N VAL A 5 47.99 -14.03 -18.03
CA VAL A 5 46.55 -13.91 -17.75
C VAL A 5 46.27 -12.45 -17.43
N ARG A 6 45.63 -11.76 -18.36
CA ARG A 6 45.19 -10.37 -18.21
C ARG A 6 43.98 -10.35 -17.26
N PRO A 7 43.98 -9.58 -16.16
CA PRO A 7 42.81 -9.50 -15.30
C PRO A 7 41.73 -8.71 -16.05
N LEU A 8 40.62 -9.39 -16.36
CA LEU A 8 39.44 -8.77 -16.93
C LEU A 8 38.78 -7.95 -15.82
N LEU A 9 38.90 -6.62 -15.89
CA LEU A 9 38.14 -5.71 -15.04
C LEU A 9 36.66 -5.88 -15.41
N ILE A 10 35.93 -6.64 -14.61
CA ILE A 10 34.47 -6.72 -14.70
C ILE A 10 33.95 -5.41 -14.12
N LEU A 11 33.72 -4.42 -14.98
CA LEU A 11 32.85 -3.30 -14.68
C LEU A 11 31.45 -3.87 -14.49
N ILE A 12 31.07 -4.10 -13.23
CA ILE A 12 29.68 -4.37 -12.85
C ILE A 12 28.94 -3.06 -13.15
N PHE A 13 28.34 -3.00 -14.34
CA PHE A 13 27.24 -2.07 -14.60
C PHE A 13 26.10 -2.52 -13.67
N LEU A 14 26.07 -1.95 -12.47
CA LEU A 14 24.81 -1.84 -11.74
C LEU A 14 23.89 -1.07 -12.68
N PRO A 15 22.76 -1.62 -13.16
CA PRO A 15 21.78 -0.77 -13.78
C PRO A 15 21.48 0.31 -12.76
N ALA A 16 21.68 1.57 -13.16
CA ALA A 16 21.13 2.68 -12.42
C ALA A 16 19.68 2.28 -12.16
N LEU A 17 19.30 2.17 -10.88
CA LEU A 17 17.90 2.04 -10.49
C LEU A 17 17.22 3.21 -11.19
N SER A 18 16.62 2.93 -12.35
CA SER A 18 15.68 3.83 -12.98
C SER A 18 14.66 4.02 -11.87
N VAL A 19 14.53 5.26 -11.40
CA VAL A 19 13.44 5.67 -10.52
C VAL A 19 12.21 4.94 -11.03
N ALA A 20 11.67 4.02 -10.24
CA ALA A 20 10.57 3.19 -10.71
C ALA A 20 9.45 4.16 -11.09
N ASP A 21 9.13 4.23 -12.38
CA ASP A 21 8.13 5.17 -12.87
C ASP A 21 6.80 4.86 -12.15
N CYS A 22 6.13 5.88 -11.62
CA CYS A 22 4.82 5.70 -11.00
C CYS A 22 3.82 5.15 -12.03
N GLN A 23 3.29 3.94 -11.78
CA GLN A 23 2.36 3.24 -12.69
C GLN A 23 0.89 3.33 -12.28
N ILE A 24 0.59 3.74 -11.05
CA ILE A 24 -0.79 3.78 -10.53
C ILE A 24 -1.36 5.19 -10.60
N GLU A 25 -2.56 5.30 -11.15
CA GLU A 25 -3.30 6.56 -11.19
C GLU A 25 -4.20 6.73 -9.96
N LEU A 26 -4.29 7.95 -9.41
CA LEU A 26 -5.03 8.22 -8.17
C LEU A 26 -6.50 7.79 -8.25
N GLN A 27 -7.14 7.96 -9.41
CA GLN A 27 -8.54 7.55 -9.63
C GLN A 27 -8.77 6.04 -9.58
N GLU A 28 -7.71 5.23 -9.72
CA GLU A 28 -7.80 3.77 -9.69
C GLU A 28 -7.67 3.21 -8.27
N ILE A 29 -7.24 4.02 -7.31
CA ILE A 29 -7.02 3.56 -5.93
C ILE A 29 -8.34 3.21 -5.25
N LYS A 30 -9.32 4.12 -5.26
CA LYS A 30 -10.62 3.87 -4.59
C LYS A 30 -11.31 2.60 -5.12
N PRO A 31 -11.48 2.42 -6.46
CA PRO A 31 -12.11 1.21 -6.99
C PRO A 31 -11.37 -0.07 -6.60
N ARG A 32 -10.02 -0.07 -6.62
CA ARG A 32 -9.22 -1.23 -6.22
C ARG A 32 -9.45 -1.59 -4.75
N VAL A 33 -9.48 -0.60 -3.87
CA VAL A 33 -9.67 -0.84 -2.44
C VAL A 33 -11.09 -1.32 -2.16
N ASN A 34 -12.10 -0.72 -2.81
CA ASN A 34 -13.48 -1.17 -2.65
C ASN A 34 -13.66 -2.62 -3.11
N GLN A 35 -13.02 -3.01 -4.22
CA GLN A 35 -13.03 -4.40 -4.66
C GLN A 35 -12.42 -5.39 -3.65
N ILE A 36 -11.45 -4.93 -2.84
CA ILE A 36 -10.82 -5.75 -1.80
C ILE A 36 -11.73 -5.87 -0.56
N LEU A 37 -12.37 -4.76 -0.17
CA LEU A 37 -13.08 -4.66 1.11
C LEU A 37 -14.58 -4.99 1.03
N GLU A 38 -15.22 -4.81 -0.13
CA GLU A 38 -16.65 -5.08 -0.34
C GLU A 38 -17.06 -6.50 0.06
N PRO A 39 -16.32 -7.58 -0.29
CA PRO A 39 -16.67 -8.93 0.14
C PRO A 39 -16.64 -9.15 1.65
N LEU A 40 -15.87 -8.34 2.39
CA LEU A 40 -15.82 -8.37 3.84
C LEU A 40 -16.99 -7.58 4.45
N HIS A 41 -17.38 -6.46 3.83
CA HIS A 41 -18.53 -5.65 4.27
C HIS A 41 -19.87 -6.36 4.09
N GLU A 42 -20.02 -7.18 3.06
CA GLU A 42 -21.28 -7.87 2.77
C GLU A 42 -21.57 -9.05 3.71
N LYS A 43 -20.62 -9.42 4.57
CA LYS A 43 -20.71 -10.58 5.47
C LYS A 43 -21.01 -10.18 6.90
N GLU A 44 -21.71 -11.06 7.61
CA GLU A 44 -21.79 -10.94 9.06
C GLU A 44 -20.40 -11.18 9.68
N ASN A 45 -20.05 -10.40 10.70
CA ASN A 45 -18.74 -10.46 11.35
C ASN A 45 -18.34 -11.87 11.83
N SER A 46 -19.32 -12.72 12.21
CA SER A 46 -19.06 -14.11 12.61
C SER A 46 -18.57 -15.01 11.48
N ASP A 47 -18.88 -14.65 10.24
CA ASP A 47 -18.73 -15.49 9.06
C ASP A 47 -17.46 -15.17 8.27
N ILE A 48 -16.82 -14.03 8.56
CA ILE A 48 -15.53 -13.66 7.98
C ILE A 48 -14.42 -14.50 8.61
N THR A 49 -13.57 -15.13 7.81
CA THR A 49 -12.47 -16.00 8.25
C THR A 49 -11.14 -15.27 8.39
N GLU A 50 -10.18 -15.87 9.09
CA GLU A 50 -8.80 -15.34 9.21
C GLU A 50 -8.17 -15.17 7.82
N GLU A 51 -8.36 -16.17 6.95
CA GLU A 51 -7.78 -16.19 5.60
C GLU A 51 -8.30 -15.01 4.76
N GLU A 52 -9.57 -14.66 4.90
CA GLU A 52 -10.17 -13.53 4.18
C GLU A 52 -9.61 -12.19 4.65
N PHE A 53 -9.44 -11.99 5.96
CA PHE A 53 -8.76 -10.80 6.48
C PHE A 53 -7.29 -10.74 6.05
N SER A 54 -6.55 -11.85 6.14
CA SER A 54 -5.15 -11.90 5.70
C SER A 54 -4.99 -11.65 4.20
N GLN A 55 -5.93 -12.13 3.38
CA GLN A 55 -5.90 -11.89 1.94
C GLN A 55 -6.21 -10.43 1.62
N ALA A 56 -7.14 -9.80 2.34
CA ALA A 56 -7.42 -8.37 2.20
C ALA A 56 -6.21 -7.52 2.64
N GLU A 57 -5.63 -7.81 3.80
CA GLU A 57 -4.43 -7.16 4.35
C GLU A 57 -3.29 -7.20 3.33
N ALA A 58 -2.96 -8.38 2.81
CA ALA A 58 -1.88 -8.54 1.83
C ALA A 58 -2.11 -7.72 0.55
N GLN A 59 -3.35 -7.60 0.09
CA GLN A 59 -3.68 -6.79 -1.09
C GLN A 59 -3.62 -5.28 -0.79
N ILE A 60 -4.09 -4.85 0.38
CA ILE A 60 -3.98 -3.45 0.84
C ILE A 60 -2.51 -3.04 1.00
N SER A 61 -1.71 -3.86 1.68
CA SER A 61 -0.27 -3.71 1.81
C SER A 61 0.44 -3.58 0.46
N ALA A 62 0.03 -4.35 -0.55
CA ALA A 62 0.57 -4.24 -1.90
C ALA A 62 0.28 -2.86 -2.53
N ILE A 63 -0.95 -2.34 -2.36
CA ILE A 63 -1.31 -1.00 -2.85
C ILE A 63 -0.48 0.06 -2.13
N ILE A 64 -0.31 -0.02 -0.80
CA ILE A 64 0.54 0.91 -0.03
C ILE A 64 1.93 0.98 -0.64
N SER A 65 2.54 -0.18 -0.92
CA SER A 65 3.87 -0.24 -1.53
C SER A 65 3.93 0.42 -2.91
N GLU A 66 2.88 0.31 -3.74
CA GLU A 66 2.80 0.99 -5.03
C GLU A 66 2.71 2.52 -4.85
N LEU A 67 1.92 2.99 -3.87
CA LEU A 67 1.77 4.41 -3.58
C LEU A 67 3.04 5.05 -3.02
N ASP A 68 3.80 4.33 -2.21
CA ASP A 68 5.07 4.81 -1.67
C ASP A 68 6.11 5.00 -2.79
N VAL A 69 6.13 4.09 -3.77
CA VAL A 69 6.96 4.24 -4.99
C VAL A 69 6.55 5.50 -5.76
N CYS A 70 5.24 5.72 -5.95
CA CYS A 70 4.73 6.91 -6.63
C CYS A 70 5.05 8.22 -5.88
N THR A 71 4.92 8.20 -4.55
CA THR A 71 5.27 9.35 -3.69
C THR A 71 6.75 9.71 -3.90
N GLY A 72 7.66 8.74 -3.76
CA GLY A 72 9.08 8.97 -3.96
C GLY A 72 9.44 9.45 -5.38
N PHE A 73 8.75 8.91 -6.40
CA PHE A 73 8.91 9.37 -7.78
C PHE A 73 8.55 10.85 -7.95
N TYR A 74 7.39 11.29 -7.45
CA TYR A 74 6.95 12.68 -7.59
C TYR A 74 7.72 13.65 -6.70
N GLU A 75 8.17 13.25 -5.51
CA GLU A 75 9.08 14.04 -4.68
C GLU A 75 10.42 14.28 -5.40
N GLU A 76 10.99 13.24 -6.03
CA GLU A 76 12.21 13.40 -6.81
C GLU A 76 11.99 14.29 -8.04
N TYR A 77 10.84 14.12 -8.70
CA TYR A 77 10.47 14.93 -9.86
C TYR A 77 10.32 16.40 -9.48
N GLU A 78 9.64 16.71 -8.38
CA GLU A 78 9.51 18.07 -7.84
C GLU A 78 10.88 18.67 -7.48
N ARG A 79 11.74 17.92 -6.80
CA ARG A 79 13.10 18.36 -6.46
C ARG A 79 13.92 18.73 -7.70
N LYS A 80 13.72 18.03 -8.82
CA LYS A 80 14.37 18.32 -10.11
C LYS A 80 13.69 19.47 -10.88
N ASN A 81 12.43 19.78 -10.55
CA ASN A 81 11.59 20.76 -11.22
C ASN A 81 11.00 21.74 -10.18
N SER A 82 11.88 22.36 -9.38
CA SER A 82 11.55 23.10 -8.15
C SER A 82 10.59 24.29 -8.30
N ASP A 83 10.28 24.68 -9.54
CA ASP A 83 9.39 25.80 -9.86
C ASP A 83 7.90 25.39 -9.96
N TYR A 84 7.57 24.09 -9.81
CA TYR A 84 6.23 23.55 -10.05
C TYR A 84 5.57 22.94 -8.82
N THR A 85 4.60 23.66 -8.23
CA THR A 85 3.80 23.18 -7.09
C THR A 85 2.87 22.00 -7.42
N ARG A 86 2.55 21.80 -8.70
CA ARG A 86 1.65 20.71 -9.16
C ARG A 86 2.17 19.31 -8.80
N TRP A 87 3.50 19.13 -8.76
CA TRP A 87 4.09 17.83 -8.43
C TRP A 87 4.10 17.57 -6.93
N GLY A 88 4.30 18.60 -6.12
CA GLY A 88 4.08 18.55 -4.67
C GLY A 88 2.63 18.18 -4.34
N GLU A 89 1.65 18.85 -4.95
CA GLU A 89 0.23 18.49 -4.79
C GLU A 89 -0.05 17.02 -5.16
N LYS A 90 0.55 16.53 -6.25
CA LYS A 90 0.36 15.14 -6.67
C LYS A 90 0.99 14.16 -5.67
N SER A 91 2.21 14.44 -5.20
CA SER A 91 2.90 13.65 -4.18
C SER A 91 2.12 13.62 -2.85
N ASP A 92 1.65 14.77 -2.38
CA ASP A 92 0.86 14.91 -1.16
C ASP A 92 -0.42 14.06 -1.21
N ARG A 93 -1.05 13.97 -2.38
CA ARG A 93 -2.20 13.08 -2.58
C ARG A 93 -1.80 11.61 -2.46
N TYR A 94 -0.76 11.14 -3.15
CA TYR A 94 -0.31 9.74 -2.99
C TYR A 94 0.02 9.40 -1.53
N ARG A 95 0.69 10.30 -0.83
CA ARG A 95 0.99 10.16 0.59
C ARG A 95 -0.28 10.08 1.45
N SER A 96 -1.28 10.90 1.15
CA SER A 96 -2.56 10.88 1.86
C SER A 96 -3.29 9.55 1.68
N TYR A 97 -3.30 9.00 0.46
CA TYR A 97 -3.85 7.66 0.19
C TYR A 97 -3.04 6.56 0.90
N SER A 98 -1.70 6.64 0.89
CA SER A 98 -0.83 5.67 1.58
C SER A 98 -1.12 5.65 3.09
N LEU A 99 -1.17 6.81 3.74
CA LEU A 99 -1.48 6.93 5.18
C LEU A 99 -2.87 6.41 5.53
N TRP A 100 -3.87 6.70 4.70
CA TRP A 100 -5.21 6.16 4.90
C TRP A 100 -5.21 4.63 4.79
N LEU A 101 -4.57 4.07 3.76
CA LEU A 101 -4.48 2.62 3.59
C LEU A 101 -3.70 1.96 4.73
N THR A 102 -2.66 2.59 5.27
CA THR A 102 -1.96 2.10 6.47
C THR A 102 -2.93 1.96 7.64
N SER A 103 -3.87 2.90 7.81
CA SER A 103 -4.90 2.78 8.84
C SER A 103 -5.82 1.58 8.61
N VAL A 104 -6.16 1.27 7.36
CA VAL A 104 -6.97 0.09 7.02
C VAL A 104 -6.17 -1.19 7.28
N ASP A 105 -4.93 -1.24 6.80
CA ASP A 105 -3.98 -2.35 6.96
C ASP A 105 -3.81 -2.75 8.43
N MET A 106 -3.51 -1.78 9.31
CA MET A 106 -3.38 -2.02 10.76
C MET A 106 -4.63 -2.64 11.40
N GLN A 107 -5.83 -2.33 10.88
CA GLN A 107 -7.07 -2.88 11.41
C GLN A 107 -7.33 -4.29 10.89
N LEU A 108 -6.98 -4.57 9.64
CA LEU A 108 -7.01 -5.92 9.08
C LEU A 108 -6.01 -6.83 9.81
N GLU A 109 -4.79 -6.35 10.06
CA GLU A 109 -3.77 -7.06 10.85
C GLU A 109 -4.29 -7.38 12.26
N ALA A 110 -4.86 -6.39 12.95
CA ALA A 110 -5.44 -6.61 14.28
C ALA A 110 -6.62 -7.61 14.25
N ALA A 111 -7.41 -7.62 13.17
CA ALA A 111 -8.44 -8.63 12.96
C ALA A 111 -7.83 -10.02 12.83
N VAL A 112 -6.79 -10.20 12.00
CA VAL A 112 -6.04 -11.47 11.85
C VAL A 112 -5.47 -11.93 13.20
N GLU A 113 -4.83 -11.04 13.95
CA GLU A 113 -4.29 -11.37 15.28
C GLU A 113 -5.37 -11.85 16.26
N SER A 114 -6.60 -11.31 16.17
CA SER A 114 -7.71 -11.73 17.02
C SER A 114 -8.07 -13.22 16.88
N PHE A 115 -7.90 -13.80 15.68
CA PHE A 115 -8.12 -15.23 15.44
C PHE A 115 -7.08 -16.08 16.16
N ARG A 116 -5.82 -15.64 16.15
CA ARG A 116 -4.71 -16.32 16.83
C ARG A 116 -4.92 -16.40 18.34
N TYR A 117 -5.59 -15.41 18.91
CA TYR A 117 -5.82 -15.33 20.36
C TYR A 117 -7.17 -15.89 20.84
N TRP A 118 -8.08 -16.33 19.95
CA TRP A 118 -9.39 -17.01 20.14
C TRP A 118 -10.41 -16.37 21.12
N ILE A 119 -9.98 -15.80 22.25
CA ILE A 119 -10.76 -15.21 23.34
C ILE A 119 -11.33 -13.82 22.98
N PHE A 120 -10.78 -13.12 21.99
CA PHE A 120 -11.17 -11.73 21.70
C PHE A 120 -12.23 -11.57 20.60
N ARG A 121 -12.54 -12.65 19.88
CA ARG A 121 -13.41 -12.61 18.68
C ARG A 121 -14.86 -12.20 18.97
N SER A 122 -15.34 -12.38 20.20
CA SER A 122 -16.76 -12.18 20.54
C SER A 122 -17.05 -11.03 21.51
N TRP A 123 -16.05 -10.34 22.06
CA TRP A 123 -16.31 -9.39 23.16
C TRP A 123 -15.52 -8.08 23.15
N LEU A 124 -14.41 -7.96 22.40
CA LEU A 124 -13.56 -6.76 22.46
C LEU A 124 -13.07 -6.23 21.12
N PHE A 125 -13.14 -7.01 20.04
CA PHE A 125 -12.79 -6.53 18.71
C PHE A 125 -14.06 -6.13 17.96
N ASP A 126 -14.37 -4.83 18.00
CA ASP A 126 -15.45 -4.24 17.22
C ASP A 126 -14.97 -4.13 15.77
N VAL A 127 -15.27 -5.15 14.97
CA VAL A 127 -14.90 -5.27 13.55
C VAL A 127 -15.44 -4.07 12.75
N ASP A 128 -16.49 -3.42 13.24
CA ASP A 128 -17.05 -2.17 12.72
C ASP A 128 -16.04 -1.00 12.71
N MET A 129 -14.86 -1.11 13.34
CA MET A 129 -13.83 -0.07 13.27
C MET A 129 -13.25 0.11 11.85
N TRP A 130 -12.91 -0.97 11.13
CA TRP A 130 -12.36 -0.81 9.77
C TRP A 130 -13.45 -0.45 8.77
N GLU A 131 -14.68 -0.92 9.01
CA GLU A 131 -15.88 -0.50 8.26
C GLU A 131 -16.08 1.02 8.36
N LYS A 132 -15.96 1.61 9.56
CA LYS A 132 -16.02 3.08 9.73
C LYS A 132 -14.94 3.79 8.93
N VAL A 133 -13.71 3.28 8.89
CA VAL A 133 -12.61 3.90 8.13
C VAL A 133 -12.79 3.75 6.62
N ALA A 134 -13.38 2.64 6.17
CA ALA A 134 -13.72 2.44 4.76
C ALA A 134 -14.88 3.36 4.32
N VAL A 135 -15.94 3.46 5.13
CA VAL A 135 -17.06 4.38 4.89
C VAL A 135 -16.61 5.84 4.91
N GLU A 136 -15.81 6.25 5.91
CA GLU A 136 -15.27 7.60 5.98
C GLU A 136 -14.42 7.96 4.75
N PHE A 137 -13.79 6.99 4.10
CA PHE A 137 -13.00 7.22 2.90
C PHE A 137 -13.83 7.33 1.62
N ASP A 138 -14.89 6.54 1.50
CA ASP A 138 -15.84 6.70 0.41
C ASP A 138 -16.52 8.09 0.48
N GLU A 139 -16.81 8.57 1.70
CA GLU A 139 -17.41 9.88 1.92
C GLU A 139 -16.42 11.05 1.81
N ARG A 140 -15.14 10.85 2.16
CA ARG A 140 -14.11 11.88 1.98
C ARG A 140 -13.58 11.84 0.55
N GLU A 141 -13.96 12.83 -0.26
CA GLU A 141 -13.23 13.17 -1.49
C GLU A 141 -11.83 13.71 -1.13
N ILE A 142 -10.85 12.81 -0.90
CA ILE A 142 -9.41 13.11 -0.78
C ILE A 142 -8.80 13.37 -2.16
#